data_AF-A0A7V8YJ62-F1
#
_entry.id   AF-A0A7V8YJ62-F1
#
_cell.length_a   1.000
_cell.length_b   1.000
_cell.length_c   1.000
_cell.angle_alpha   90.00
_cell.angle_beta   90.00
_cell.angle_gamma   90.00
#
_symmetry.space_group_name_H-M   'P 1'
#
loop_
_entity.id
_entity.type
_entity.pdbx_description
1 polymer ?
#
loop_
_entity_poly.entity_id
_entity_poly.type
_entity_poly.pdbx_seq_one_letter_code
_entity_poly.pdbx_strand_id
1 'polypeptide(L)' 'AIGYRYPHDTPEGVLTQQYPPGELVGRDYYRPTGHGAERAVADRVQRLRRVIRGG' A
#
# COMPACT_ATOMS: atom_id res chain seq x y z
N ALA A 1 15.69 -6.21 12.45
CA ALA A 1 14.89 -7.24 11.75
C ALA A 1 15.64 -7.66 10.50
N ILE A 2 15.92 -8.95 10.32
CA ILE A 2 16.57 -9.44 9.09
C ILE A 2 15.49 -9.43 7.99
N GLY A 3 15.68 -8.62 6.94
CA GLY A 3 14.77 -8.56 5.78
C GLY A 3 13.78 -7.38 5.74
N TYR A 4 13.79 -6.45 6.71
CA TYR A 4 13.05 -5.19 6.58
C TYR A 4 13.73 -4.29 5.54
N ARG A 5 12.95 -3.75 4.60
CA ARG A 5 13.39 -2.73 3.64
C ARG A 5 12.78 -1.38 4.00
N TYR A 6 13.63 -0.36 4.10
CA TYR A 6 13.21 1.00 4.43
C TYR A 6 12.67 1.72 3.17
N PRO A 7 11.38 2.11 3.13
CA PRO A 7 10.79 2.67 1.92
C PRO A 7 11.41 3.99 1.44
N HIS A 8 11.97 4.79 2.35
CA HIS A 8 12.53 6.10 1.98
C HIS A 8 13.93 6.02 1.36
N ASP A 9 14.52 4.83 1.28
CA ASP A 9 15.73 4.59 0.48
C ASP A 9 15.40 4.41 -1.02
N THR A 10 14.11 4.27 -1.40
CA THR A 10 13.70 4.24 -2.80
C THR A 10 13.20 5.62 -3.26
N PRO A 11 13.44 6.01 -4.54
CA PRO A 11 12.93 7.27 -5.08
C PRO A 11 11.42 7.44 -4.96
N GLU A 12 10.67 6.34 -5.02
CA GLU A 12 9.22 6.32 -4.91
C GLU A 12 8.72 6.50 -3.47
N GLY A 13 9.59 6.30 -2.47
CA GLY A 13 9.21 6.33 -1.05
C GLY A 13 8.25 5.20 -0.63
N VAL A 14 8.11 4.17 -1.47
CA VAL A 14 7.23 3.00 -1.29
C VAL A 14 7.82 1.83 -2.08
N LEU A 15 7.68 0.62 -1.55
CA LEU A 15 8.26 -0.59 -2.16
C LEU A 15 7.37 -1.82 -1.95
N THR A 16 7.59 -2.84 -2.76
CA THR A 16 6.99 -4.17 -2.60
C THR A 16 7.56 -4.84 -1.36
N GLN A 17 6.69 -5.17 -0.40
CA GLN A 17 7.01 -5.90 0.82
C GLN A 17 5.74 -6.47 1.45
N GLN A 18 5.87 -7.58 2.17
CA GLN A 18 4.78 -8.10 2.99
C GLN A 18 4.65 -7.25 4.26
N TYR A 19 3.57 -6.48 4.35
CA TYR A 19 3.21 -5.67 5.52
C TYR A 19 2.26 -6.40 6.50
N PRO A 20 1.19 -7.07 6.05
CA PRO A 20 0.34 -7.84 6.95
C PRO A 20 0.90 -9.25 7.22
N PRO A 21 0.46 -9.90 8.31
CA PRO A 21 0.61 -11.34 8.49
C PRO A 21 0.11 -12.14 7.27
N GLY A 22 0.66 -13.34 7.07
CA GLY A 22 0.38 -14.15 5.88
C GLY A 22 -1.11 -14.42 5.68
N GLU A 23 -1.82 -14.70 6.76
CA GLU A 23 -3.26 -14.97 6.76
C GLU A 23 -4.14 -13.76 6.42
N LEU A 24 -3.56 -12.55 6.40
CA LEU A 24 -4.24 -11.30 6.06
C LEU A 24 -3.81 -10.70 4.73
N VAL A 25 -2.90 -11.35 3.99
CA VAL A 25 -2.50 -10.92 2.65
C VAL A 25 -3.73 -10.86 1.73
N GLY A 26 -3.87 -9.75 1.00
CA GLY A 26 -5.01 -9.50 0.11
C GLY A 26 -6.26 -8.96 0.80
N ARG A 27 -6.31 -8.87 2.14
CA ARG A 27 -7.46 -8.32 2.85
C ARG A 27 -7.47 -6.79 2.81
N ASP A 28 -8.59 -6.24 2.35
CA ASP A 28 -8.82 -4.80 2.25
C ASP A 28 -9.88 -4.32 3.24
N TYR A 29 -9.42 -3.76 4.37
CA TYR A 29 -10.28 -3.18 5.40
C TYR A 29 -10.81 -1.79 5.04
N TYR A 30 -9.94 -0.93 4.50
CA TYR A 30 -10.32 0.41 4.08
C TYR A 30 -10.72 0.43 2.59
N ARG A 31 -11.97 0.83 2.32
CA ARG A 31 -12.55 0.89 0.97
C ARG A 31 -12.98 2.33 0.70
N PRO A 32 -12.06 3.19 0.26
CA PRO A 32 -12.36 4.60 0.07
C PRO A 32 -13.43 4.80 -1.00
N THR A 33 -14.31 5.77 -0.77
CA THR A 33 -15.30 6.23 -1.75
C THR A 33 -14.73 7.34 -2.63
N GLY A 34 -15.48 7.72 -3.67
CA GLY A 34 -15.12 8.83 -4.55
C GLY A 34 -15.60 10.21 -4.08
N HIS A 35 -16.13 10.34 -2.86
CA HIS A 35 -16.81 11.56 -2.42
C HIS A 35 -15.88 12.53 -1.68
N GLY A 36 -16.04 13.82 -1.97
CA GLY A 36 -15.36 14.90 -1.26
C GLY A 36 -13.85 14.71 -1.18
N ALA A 37 -13.30 14.90 0.01
CA ALA A 37 -11.86 14.77 0.26
C ALA A 37 -11.32 13.34 0.03
N GLU A 38 -12.18 12.32 0.06
CA GLU A 38 -11.76 10.93 -0.08
C GLU A 38 -11.39 10.57 -1.53
N ARG A 39 -11.83 11.35 -2.52
CA ARG A 39 -11.53 11.09 -3.94
C ARG A 39 -10.02 10.95 -4.20
N ALA A 40 -9.22 11.90 -3.70
CA ALA A 40 -7.76 11.85 -3.88
C ALA A 40 -7.13 10.67 -3.12
N VAL A 41 -7.72 10.27 -1.98
CA VAL A 41 -7.29 9.11 -1.20
C VAL A 41 -7.59 7.82 -1.95
N ALA A 42 -8.75 7.71 -2.59
CA ALA A 42 -9.12 6.55 -3.40
C ALA A 42 -8.09 6.27 -4.50
N ASP A 43 -7.71 7.32 -5.25
CA ASP A 43 -6.69 7.24 -6.30
C ASP A 43 -5.30 6.87 -5.76
N ARG A 44 -4.96 7.36 -4.57
CA ARG A 44 -3.67 7.07 -3.93
C ARG A 44 -3.62 5.64 -3.38
N VAL A 45 -4.67 5.18 -2.70
CA VAL A 45 -4.75 3.81 -2.16
C VAL A 45 -4.69 2.78 -3.29
N GLN A 46 -5.38 3.02 -4.41
CA GLN A 46 -5.30 2.18 -5.61
C GLN A 46 -3.85 2.02 -6.11
N ARG A 47 -3.10 3.13 -6.22
CA ARG A 47 -1.69 3.11 -6.64
C ARG A 47 -0.79 2.41 -5.64
N LEU A 48 -0.92 2.75 -4.35
CA LEU A 48 -0.11 2.15 -3.29
C LEU A 48 -0.31 0.64 -3.22
N ARG A 49 -1.55 0.16 -3.31
CA ARG A 49 -1.86 -1.28 -3.32
C ARG A 49 -1.14 -2.03 -4.42
N ARG A 50 -1.04 -1.46 -5.63
CA ARG A 50 -0.28 -2.09 -6.73
C ARG A 50 1.20 -2.21 -6.38
N VAL A 51 1.82 -1.12 -5.92
CA VAL A 51 3.25 -1.13 -5.59
C VAL A 51 3.55 -2.11 -4.45
N ILE A 52 2.84 -2.02 -3.33
CA ILE A 52 3.16 -2.85 -2.15
C ILE A 52 2.91 -4.35 -2.37
N ARG A 53 2.02 -4.70 -3.32
CA ARG A 53 1.69 -6.10 -3.68
C ARG A 53 2.51 -6.65 -4.84
N GLY A 54 3.35 -5.84 -5.48
CA GLY A 54 4.23 -6.27 -6.56
C GLY A 54 3.66 -6.16 -7.98
N GLY A 55 2.53 -5.46 -8.16
CA GLY A 55 1.94 -5.17 -9.47
C GLY A 55 1.17 -6.33 -10.07
#